data_AF-A0A936S1M2-F1
#
_entry.id   AF-A0A936S1M2-F1
#
_cell.length_a   1.000
_cell.length_b   1.000
_cell.length_c   1.000
_cell.angle_alpha   90.00
_cell.angle_beta   90.00
_cell.angle_gamma   90.00
#
_symmetry.space_group_name_H-M   'P 1'
#
loop_
_entity.id
_entity.type
_entity.pdbx_description
1 polymer ?
#
loop_
_entity_poly.entity_id
_entity_poly.type
_entity_poly.pdbx_seq_one_letter_code
_entity_poly.pdbx_strand_id
1 'polypeptide(L)'
;MDAQLTIFESMGHLSRDMVAAAQANDWDRLSALESEVARFRDQLMSRPTETVRSEDVRSRKIALIRQMLADDREVRAHAEPWMEDLKALLSGQSRQKAVQNAYGVGSR
;
A
#
# COMPACT_ATOMS: atom_id res chain seq x y z
N MET A 1 -13.94 26.72 0.49
CA MET A 1 -13.69 25.26 0.35
C MET A 1 -13.12 24.77 1.67
N ASP A 2 -13.60 23.63 2.18
CA ASP A 2 -13.09 23.02 3.42
C ASP A 2 -11.66 22.51 3.16
N ALA A 3 -10.67 23.04 3.89
CA ALA A 3 -9.26 22.74 3.70
C ALA A 3 -8.89 21.28 4.05
N GLN A 4 -9.72 20.59 4.84
CA GLN A 4 -9.59 19.15 5.07
C GLN A 4 -10.16 18.35 3.90
N LEU A 5 -11.24 18.80 3.27
CA LEU A 5 -11.83 18.10 2.12
C LEU A 5 -10.83 18.01 0.95
N THR A 6 -10.10 19.08 0.67
CA THR A 6 -9.03 19.09 -0.34
C THR A 6 -7.92 18.08 -0.05
N ILE A 7 -7.60 17.86 1.23
CA ILE A 7 -6.62 16.82 1.63
C ILE A 7 -7.17 15.43 1.32
N PHE A 8 -8.43 15.14 1.70
CA PHE A 8 -9.05 13.85 1.38
C PHE A 8 -9.15 13.60 -0.13
N GLU A 9 -9.43 14.62 -0.93
CA GLU A 9 -9.44 14.51 -2.39
C GLU A 9 -8.05 14.24 -2.95
N SER A 10 -7.01 14.88 -2.39
CA SER A 10 -5.62 14.63 -2.77
C SER A 10 -5.19 13.20 -2.41
N MET A 11 -5.54 12.73 -1.21
CA MET A 11 -5.29 11.36 -0.79
C MET A 11 -6.05 10.34 -1.65
N GLY A 12 -7.28 10.66 -2.07
CA GLY A 12 -8.06 9.83 -2.99
C GLY A 12 -7.50 9.78 -4.42
N HIS A 13 -6.80 10.81 -4.89
CA HIS A 13 -6.00 10.73 -6.12
C HIS A 13 -4.78 9.83 -5.92
N LEU A 14 -4.06 10.03 -4.82
CA LEU A 14 -2.86 9.26 -4.50
C LEU A 14 -3.17 7.75 -4.37
N SER A 15 -4.29 7.37 -3.76
CA SER A 15 -4.69 5.96 -3.64
C SER A 15 -4.96 5.31 -5.00
N ARG A 16 -5.52 6.05 -5.96
CA ARG A 16 -5.67 5.58 -7.36
C ARG A 16 -4.33 5.41 -8.05
N ASP A 17 -3.38 6.32 -7.83
CA ASP A 17 -2.03 6.21 -8.39
C ASP A 17 -1.30 4.99 -7.83
N MET A 18 -1.51 4.65 -6.55
CA MET A 18 -0.99 3.43 -5.95
C MET A 18 -1.59 2.17 -6.58
N VAL A 19 -2.89 2.15 -6.86
CA VAL A 19 -3.54 1.04 -7.59
C VAL A 19 -2.93 0.88 -8.98
N ALA A 20 -2.75 1.98 -9.71
CA ALA A 20 -2.14 1.93 -11.04
C ALA A 20 -0.68 1.41 -10.99
N ALA A 21 0.11 1.83 -10.00
CA ALA A 21 1.46 1.32 -9.80
C ALA A 21 1.46 -0.19 -9.46
N ALA A 22 0.56 -0.63 -8.58
CA ALA A 22 0.43 -2.03 -8.20
C ALA A 22 0.00 -2.91 -9.39
N GLN A 23 -0.97 -2.47 -10.19
CA GLN A 23 -1.39 -3.16 -11.42
C GLN A 23 -0.27 -3.25 -12.46
N ALA A 24 0.61 -2.25 -12.53
CA ALA A 24 1.77 -2.23 -13.40
C ALA A 24 2.97 -3.03 -12.84
N ASN A 25 2.88 -3.58 -11.62
CA ASN A 25 4.00 -4.16 -10.87
C ASN A 25 5.19 -3.19 -10.72
N ASP A 26 4.92 -1.87 -10.67
CA ASP A 26 5.92 -0.82 -10.50
C ASP A 26 6.19 -0.57 -9.02
N TRP A 27 6.97 -1.47 -8.42
CA TRP A 27 7.26 -1.47 -6.99
C TRP A 27 8.07 -0.24 -6.54
N ASP A 28 8.95 0.27 -7.40
CA ASP A 28 9.73 1.48 -7.12
C ASP A 28 8.80 2.70 -6.99
N ARG A 29 7.84 2.83 -7.92
CA ARG A 29 6.82 3.87 -7.83
C ARG A 29 5.89 3.67 -6.64
N LEU A 30 5.51 2.43 -6.33
CA LEU A 30 4.67 2.15 -5.15
C LEU A 30 5.36 2.58 -3.84
N SER A 31 6.66 2.33 -3.72
CA SER A 31 7.46 2.77 -2.56
C SER A 31 7.60 4.30 -2.50
N ALA A 32 7.77 4.97 -3.64
CA ALA A 32 7.80 6.44 -3.68
C ALA A 32 6.46 7.06 -3.24
N LEU A 33 5.33 6.48 -3.67
CA LEU A 33 3.99 6.93 -3.31
C LEU A 33 3.68 6.75 -1.82
N GLU A 34 4.24 5.72 -1.17
CA GLU A 34 4.08 5.50 0.28
C GLU A 34 4.59 6.68 1.12
N SER A 35 5.71 7.29 0.71
CA SER A 35 6.26 8.47 1.39
C SER A 35 5.31 9.67 1.32
N GLU A 36 4.60 9.83 0.20
CA GLU A 36 3.58 10.88 0.04
C GLU A 36 2.34 10.59 0.91
N VAL A 37 1.93 9.32 1.04
CA VAL A 37 0.82 8.94 1.93
C VAL A 37 1.13 9.30 3.38
N ALA A 38 2.35 9.00 3.84
CA ALA A 38 2.80 9.35 5.19
C ALA A 38 2.75 10.87 5.43
N ARG A 39 3.21 11.67 4.45
CA ARG A 39 3.17 13.13 4.52
C ARG A 39 1.74 13.67 4.64
N PHE A 40 0.79 13.15 3.88
CA PHE A 40 -0.62 13.57 3.97
C PHE A 40 -1.28 13.15 5.29
N ARG A 41 -0.98 11.93 5.78
CA ARG A 41 -1.43 11.47 7.10
C ARG A 41 -0.96 12.42 8.19
N ASP A 42 0.33 12.77 8.20
CA ASP A 42 0.90 13.61 9.25
C ASP A 42 0.32 15.03 9.22
N GLN A 43 0.07 15.58 8.02
CA GLN A 43 -0.65 16.85 7.86
C GLN A 43 -2.08 16.78 8.41
N LEU A 44 -2.80 15.69 8.17
CA LEU A 44 -4.16 15.52 8.67
C LEU A 44 -4.17 15.44 10.21
N MET A 45 -3.23 14.71 10.80
CA MET A 45 -3.12 14.53 12.26
C MET A 45 -2.65 15.80 12.98
N SER A 46 -1.87 16.65 12.31
CA SER A 46 -1.40 17.94 12.86
C SER A 46 -2.51 18.99 12.95
N ARG A 47 -3.65 18.79 12.27
CA ARG A 47 -4.75 19.74 12.26
C ARG A 47 -5.79 19.38 13.32
N PRO A 48 -6.27 20.37 14.11
CA PRO A 48 -7.39 20.12 15.01
C PRO A 48 -8.61 19.64 14.21
N THR A 49 -9.36 18.72 14.80
CA THR A 49 -10.59 18.20 14.22
C THR A 49 -11.59 19.33 14.06
N GLU A 50 -11.66 19.93 12.87
CA GLU A 50 -12.74 20.86 12.54
C GLU A 50 -14.07 20.11 12.60
N THR A 51 -14.98 20.60 13.43
CA THR A 51 -16.36 20.12 13.46
C THR A 51 -16.99 20.38 12.10
N VAL A 52 -17.22 19.32 11.33
CA VAL A 52 -17.83 19.39 10.01
C VAL A 52 -19.21 20.05 10.14
N ARG A 53 -19.32 21.31 9.69
CA ARG A 53 -20.55 22.13 9.84
C ARG A 53 -21.64 21.79 8.81
N SER A 54 -21.33 21.06 7.75
CA SER A 54 -22.28 20.72 6.67
C SER A 54 -22.35 19.21 6.43
N GLU A 55 -23.56 18.66 6.36
CA GLU A 55 -23.83 17.24 6.10
C GLU A 55 -23.29 16.78 4.72
N ASP A 56 -23.29 17.68 3.74
CA ASP A 56 -22.75 17.43 2.40
C ASP A 56 -21.23 17.14 2.44
N VAL A 57 -20.50 17.97 3.19
CA VAL A 57 -19.05 17.80 3.37
C VAL A 57 -18.72 16.52 4.14
N ARG A 58 -19.55 16.17 5.14
CA ARG A 58 -19.41 14.90 5.87
C ARG A 58 -19.59 13.71 4.93
N SER A 59 -20.66 13.72 4.15
CA SER A 59 -20.98 12.67 3.19
C SER A 59 -19.86 12.50 2.14
N ARG A 60 -19.29 13.61 1.65
CA ARG A 60 -18.16 13.59 0.71
C ARG A 60 -16.89 13.00 1.34
N LYS A 61 -16.56 13.39 2.58
CA LYS A 61 -15.42 12.81 3.33
C LYS A 61 -15.58 11.30 3.50
N ILE A 62 -16.78 10.82 3.87
CA ILE A 62 -17.07 9.38 4.01
C ILE A 62 -16.89 8.65 2.68
N ALA A 63 -17.37 9.22 1.57
CA ALA A 63 -17.21 8.62 0.25
C ALA A 63 -15.73 8.47 -0.15
N LEU A 64 -14.91 9.49 0.11
CA LEU A 64 -13.47 9.46 -0.16
C LEU A 64 -12.75 8.40 0.69
N ILE A 65 -13.06 8.32 1.99
CA ILE A 65 -12.48 7.30 2.88
C ILE A 65 -12.83 5.89 2.39
N ARG A 66 -14.07 5.65 1.99
CA ARG A 66 -14.50 4.34 1.46
C ARG A 66 -13.76 3.98 0.17
N GLN A 67 -13.56 4.96 -0.71
CA GLN A 67 -12.78 4.78 -1.93
C GLN A 67 -11.32 4.42 -1.60
N MET A 68 -10.66 5.17 -0.74
CA MET A 68 -9.28 4.90 -0.33
C MET A 68 -9.11 3.50 0.30
N LEU A 69 -10.08 3.05 1.10
CA LEU A 69 -10.08 1.69 1.67
C LEU A 69 -10.30 0.60 0.61
N ALA A 70 -11.04 0.89 -0.46
CA ALA A 70 -11.18 -0.04 -1.58
C ALA A 70 -9.89 -0.12 -2.40
N ASP A 71 -9.29 1.03 -2.71
CA ASP A 71 -8.01 1.14 -3.41
C ASP A 71 -6.89 0.41 -2.65
N ASP A 72 -6.82 0.55 -1.32
CA ASP A 72 -5.83 -0.15 -0.49
C ASP A 72 -5.97 -1.68 -0.54
N ARG A 73 -7.22 -2.20 -0.59
CA ARG A 73 -7.46 -3.63 -0.79
C ARG A 73 -6.98 -4.11 -2.16
N GLU A 74 -7.19 -3.31 -3.19
CA GLU A 74 -6.74 -3.61 -4.55
C GLU A 74 -5.21 -3.65 -4.60
N VAL A 75 -4.53 -2.65 -4.05
CA VAL A 75 -3.05 -2.64 -3.94
C VAL A 75 -2.54 -3.90 -3.25
N ARG A 76 -3.14 -4.29 -2.11
CA ARG A 76 -2.76 -5.51 -1.39
C ARG A 76 -3.06 -6.78 -2.18
N ALA A 77 -4.16 -6.84 -2.91
CA ALA A 77 -4.49 -7.99 -3.76
C ALA A 77 -3.44 -8.23 -4.87
N HIS A 78 -2.77 -7.16 -5.34
CA HIS A 78 -1.67 -7.28 -6.30
C HIS A 78 -0.31 -7.54 -5.64
N ALA A 79 -0.05 -6.96 -4.46
CA ALA A 79 1.22 -7.08 -3.75
C ALA A 79 1.39 -8.40 -2.97
N GLU A 80 0.33 -8.92 -2.36
CA GLU A 80 0.37 -10.10 -1.49
C GLU A 80 0.74 -11.40 -2.23
N PRO A 81 0.17 -11.72 -3.43
CA PRO A 81 0.50 -12.96 -4.14
C PRO A 81 1.98 -13.07 -4.52
N TRP A 82 2.57 -11.98 -5.03
CA TRP A 82 3.99 -11.93 -5.39
C TRP A 82 4.90 -12.18 -4.18
N MET A 83 4.51 -11.72 -2.98
CA MET A 83 5.30 -11.92 -1.76
C MET A 83 5.26 -13.38 -1.30
N GLU A 84 4.12 -14.05 -1.46
CA GLU A 84 4.01 -15.48 -1.19
C GLU A 84 4.83 -16.31 -2.18
N ASP A 85 4.82 -15.96 -3.47
CA ASP A 85 5.67 -16.59 -4.49
C ASP A 85 7.16 -16.40 -4.19
N LEU A 86 7.57 -15.21 -3.76
CA LEU A 86 8.96 -14.93 -3.36
C LEU A 86 9.36 -15.75 -2.12
N LYS A 87 8.49 -15.85 -1.11
CA LYS A 87 8.73 -16.71 0.07
C LYS A 87 8.86 -18.18 -0.32
N ALA A 88 8.02 -18.65 -1.25
CA ALA A 88 8.10 -20.02 -1.78
C ALA A 88 9.42 -20.26 -2.53
N LEU A 89 9.87 -19.32 -3.37
CA LEU A 89 11.15 -19.40 -4.08
C LEU A 89 12.34 -19.40 -3.12
N LEU A 90 12.35 -18.51 -2.12
CA LEU A 90 13.43 -18.42 -1.13
C LEU A 90 13.48 -19.65 -0.22
N SER A 91 12.33 -20.20 0.19
CA SER A 91 12.27 -21.45 0.98
C SER A 91 12.63 -22.69 0.17
N GLY A 92 12.32 -22.70 -1.14
CA GLY A 92 12.79 -23.73 -2.06
C GLY A 92 14.32 -23.74 -2.19
N GLN A 93 14.94 -22.56 -2.32
CA GLN A 93 16.40 -22.43 -2.40
C GLN A 93 17.11 -22.82 -1.10
N SER A 94 16.55 -22.48 0.07
CA SER A 94 17.14 -22.89 1.35
C SER A 94 17.06 -24.41 1.55
N ARG A 95 15.95 -25.03 1.13
CA ARG A 95 15.79 -26.49 1.13
C ARG A 95 16.76 -27.17 0.16
N GLN A 96 16.95 -26.61 -1.04
CA GLN A 96 17.93 -27.11 -2.01
C GLN A 96 19.36 -27.07 -1.45
N LYS A 97 19.76 -25.97 -0.80
CA LYS A 97 21.07 -25.84 -0.14
C LYS A 97 21.24 -26.83 1.02
N ALA A 98 20.20 -27.05 1.82
CA ALA A 98 20.25 -28.01 2.92
C ALA A 98 20.46 -29.45 2.43
N VAL A 99 19.78 -29.85 1.34
CA VAL A 99 19.99 -31.15 0.69
C VAL A 99 21.39 -31.25 0.09
N GLN A 100 21.86 -30.23 -0.63
CA GLN A 100 23.22 -30.22 -1.18
C GLN A 100 24.31 -30.32 -0.09
N ASN A 101 24.13 -29.67 1.06
CA ASN A 101 25.06 -29.80 2.19
C ASN A 101 25.01 -31.20 2.84
N ALA A 102 23.81 -31.80 2.95
CA ALA A 102 23.64 -33.12 3.55
C ALA A 102 24.21 -34.25 2.68
N TYR A 103 24.12 -34.13 1.35
CA TYR A 103 24.57 -35.15 0.40
C TYR A 103 25.89 -34.81 -0.31
N GLY A 104 26.36 -33.56 -0.26
CA GLY A 104 27.61 -33.09 -0.90
C GLY A 104 28.89 -33.31 -0.07
N VAL A 105 28.77 -33.72 1.20
CA VAL A 105 29.91 -34.00 2.10
C VAL A 105 30.39 -35.47 1.99
N GLY A 106 29.96 -36.21 0.96
CA GLY A 106 30.31 -37.62 0.74
C GLY A 106 31.19 -37.91 -0.47
N SER A 107 31.87 -36.92 -1.05
CA SER A 107 32.73 -37.13 -2.22
C SER A 107 34.05 -36.39 -2.11
N ARG A 108 34.95 -36.93 -1.30
CA ARG A 108 36.40 -37.02 -1.56
C ARG A 108 37.06 -37.94 -0.55
#